data_AF-A0A2D7W977-F1
#
_entry.id   AF-A0A2D7W977-F1
#
_cell.length_a   1.000
_cell.length_b   1.000
_cell.length_c   1.000
_cell.angle_alpha   90.00
_cell.angle_beta   90.00
_cell.angle_gamma   90.00
#
_symmetry.space_group_name_H-M   'P 1'
#
loop_
_entity.id
_entity.type
_entity.pdbx_description
1 polymer ?
#
loop_
_entity_poly.entity_id
_entity_poly.type
_entity_poly.pdbx_seq_one_letter_code
_entity_poly.pdbx_strand_id
1 'polypeptide(L)' 'KVIRVALQQLEDAGFVSRSEKKSVESVDGEQMLYTGRICTPAGQKILNEAAFSAKEHAVSKHPGLEQY' A
#
# COMPACT_ATOMS: atom_id res chain seq x y z
N LYS A 1 -9.98 -14.57 -6.62
CA LYS A 1 -9.09 -14.30 -7.78
C LYS A 1 -8.76 -12.80 -7.94
N VAL A 2 -9.70 -11.89 -7.73
CA VAL A 2 -9.50 -10.42 -7.90
C VAL A 2 -8.40 -9.83 -7.02
N ILE A 3 -8.44 -10.06 -5.70
CA ILE A 3 -7.48 -9.45 -4.74
C ILE A 3 -6.01 -9.76 -5.10
N ARG A 4 -5.73 -11.02 -5.48
CA ARG A 4 -4.38 -11.44 -5.85
C ARG A 4 -3.86 -10.69 -7.07
N VAL A 5 -4.71 -10.54 -8.09
CA VAL A 5 -4.33 -9.84 -9.33
C VAL A 5 -4.13 -8.35 -9.06
N ALA A 6 -5.01 -7.72 -8.28
CA ALA A 6 -4.86 -6.31 -7.91
C ALA A 6 -3.56 -6.05 -7.13
N LEU A 7 -3.22 -6.90 -6.16
CA LEU A 7 -1.97 -6.77 -5.41
C LEU A 7 -0.73 -6.99 -6.27
N GLN A 8 -0.81 -7.85 -7.30
CA GLN A 8 0.28 -8.02 -8.26
C GLN A 8 0.46 -6.75 -9.10
N GLN A 9 -0.63 -6.20 -9.65
CA GLN A 9 -0.57 -4.97 -10.43
C GLN A 9 -0.05 -3.77 -9.62
N LEU A 10 -0.46 -3.66 -8.35
CA LEU A 10 0.03 -2.61 -7.46
C LEU A 10 1.51 -2.79 -7.11
N GLU A 11 2.00 -4.04 -7.01
CA GLU A 11 3.43 -4.31 -6.83
C GLU A 11 4.22 -4.00 -8.09
N ASP A 12 3.73 -4.43 -9.26
CA ASP A 12 4.37 -4.18 -10.56
C ASP A 12 4.44 -2.67 -10.87
N ALA A 13 3.45 -1.90 -10.41
CA ALA A 13 3.44 -0.44 -10.49
C ALA A 13 4.30 0.25 -9.39
N GLY A 14 4.84 -0.50 -8.44
CA GLY A 14 5.70 0.00 -7.38
C GLY A 14 4.99 0.68 -6.21
N PHE A 15 3.66 0.53 -6.07
CA PHE A 15 2.88 1.16 -4.99
C PHE A 15 2.84 0.34 -3.71
N VAL A 16 3.05 -0.97 -3.81
CA VAL A 16 3.21 -1.86 -2.65
C VAL A 16 4.43 -2.75 -2.84
N SER A 17 5.03 -3.21 -1.74
CA SER A 17 6.10 -4.19 -1.76
C SER A 17 5.84 -5.33 -0.78
N ARG A 18 6.54 -6.44 -0.98
CA ARG A 18 6.43 -7.64 -0.14
C ARG A 18 7.16 -7.37 1.19
N SER A 19 6.49 -7.60 2.31
CA SER A 19 7.10 -7.42 3.64
C SER A 19 7.86 -8.68 4.00
N GLU A 20 9.20 -8.60 3.95
CA GLU A 20 10.10 -9.69 4.31
C GLU A 20 10.01 -10.01 5.80
N LYS A 21 9.97 -11.30 6.14
CA LYS A 21 9.88 -11.79 7.51
C LYS A 21 11.21 -12.38 7.97
N LYS A 22 11.60 -13.45 7.28
CA LYS A 22 12.82 -14.21 7.55
C LYS A 22 13.10 -15.15 6.38
N SER A 23 14.36 -15.44 6.20
CA SER A 23 14.79 -16.53 5.33
C SER A 23 14.69 -17.87 6.04
N VAL A 24 14.38 -18.94 5.30
CA VAL A 24 14.37 -20.33 5.79
C VAL A 24 15.07 -21.23 4.78
N GLU A 25 15.84 -22.22 5.26
CA GLU A 25 16.38 -23.27 4.41
C GLU A 25 15.27 -24.27 4.03
N SER A 26 15.17 -24.56 2.74
CA SER A 26 14.26 -25.54 2.17
C SER A 26 15.04 -26.56 1.34
N VAL A 27 14.37 -27.64 0.95
CA VAL A 27 14.94 -28.72 0.11
C VAL A 27 15.42 -28.18 -1.25
N ASP A 28 14.79 -27.11 -1.73
CA ASP A 28 15.11 -26.43 -3.00
C ASP A 28 16.03 -25.21 -2.82
N GLY A 29 16.59 -25.01 -1.61
CA GLY A 29 17.46 -23.89 -1.26
C GLY A 29 16.83 -22.86 -0.35
N GLU A 30 17.48 -21.70 -0.25
CA GLU A 30 17.07 -20.61 0.64
C GLU A 30 15.77 -19.95 0.14
N GLN A 31 14.75 -19.89 1.01
CA GLN A 31 13.43 -19.35 0.69
C GLN A 31 13.08 -18.18 1.62
N MET A 32 12.74 -17.03 1.05
CA MET A 32 12.26 -15.87 1.79
C MET A 32 10.78 -16.01 2.17
N LEU A 33 10.46 -15.91 3.46
CA LEU A 33 9.09 -15.81 3.96
C LEU A 33 8.64 -14.36 4.02
N TYR A 34 7.38 -14.12 3.66
CA TYR A 34 6.76 -12.80 3.68
C TYR A 34 5.55 -12.78 4.62
N THR A 35 5.37 -11.69 5.37
CA THR A 35 4.20 -11.50 6.27
C THR A 35 3.01 -10.86 5.55
N GLY A 36 3.23 -10.20 4.41
CA GLY A 36 2.17 -9.49 3.70
C GLY A 36 2.72 -8.44 2.73
N ARG A 37 1.99 -7.34 2.58
CA ARG A 37 2.35 -6.20 1.74
C ARG A 37 2.47 -4.94 2.59
N ILE A 38 3.40 -4.07 2.22
CA ILE A 38 3.53 -2.72 2.77
C ILE A 38 3.36 -1.69 1.66
N CYS A 39 2.79 -0.54 1.99
CA CYS A 39 2.70 0.60 1.08
C CYS A 39 4.10 1.19 0.90
N THR A 40 4.50 1.45 -0.35
CA THR A 40 5.77 2.12 -0.63
C THR A 40 5.61 3.64 -0.48
N PRO A 41 6.72 4.40 -0.44
CA PRO A 41 6.64 5.87 -0.47
C PRO A 41 5.89 6.40 -1.70
N ALA A 42 6.05 5.76 -2.86
CA ALA A 42 5.35 6.13 -4.09
C ALA A 42 3.83 5.86 -3.98
N GLY A 43 3.43 4.71 -3.43
CA GLY A 43 2.03 4.40 -3.16
C GLY A 43 1.42 5.40 -2.16
N GLN A 44 2.14 5.72 -1.08
CA GLN A 44 1.67 6.67 -0.08
C GLN A 44 1.48 8.07 -0.67
N LYS A 45 2.36 8.50 -1.58
CA LYS A 45 2.24 9.78 -2.26
C LYS A 45 0.92 9.89 -3.04
N ILE A 46 0.56 8.88 -3.83
CA ILE A 46 -0.69 8.88 -4.60
C ILE A 46 -1.91 8.86 -3.68
N LEU A 47 -1.87 8.10 -2.59
CA LEU A 47 -2.94 8.10 -1.59
C LEU A 47 -3.12 9.48 -0.95
N ASN A 48 -2.01 10.16 -0.63
CA ASN A 48 -2.05 11.52 -0.08
C ASN A 48 -2.62 12.52 -1.10
N GLU A 49 -2.18 12.47 -2.37
CA GLU A 49 -2.69 13.34 -3.43
C GLU A 49 -4.20 13.15 -3.62
N ALA A 50 -4.67 11.90 -3.66
CA ALA A 50 -6.09 11.60 -3.71
C ALA A 50 -6.84 12.12 -2.48
N ALA A 51 -6.29 11.94 -1.28
CA ALA A 51 -6.89 12.44 -0.04
C ALA A 51 -6.98 13.97 -0.02
N PHE A 52 -5.94 14.68 -0.45
CA PHE A 52 -5.94 16.14 -0.56
C PHE A 52 -6.97 16.63 -1.57
N SER A 53 -7.10 15.96 -2.71
CA SER A 53 -8.12 16.31 -3.71
C SER A 53 -9.56 16.20 -3.18
N ALA A 54 -9.79 15.30 -2.22
CA ALA A 54 -11.08 15.12 -1.57
C ALA A 54 -11.31 16.04 -0.37
N LYS A 55 -10.27 16.77 0.10
CA LYS A 55 -10.31 17.53 1.36
C LYS A 55 -11.40 18.60 1.36
N GLU A 56 -11.52 19.39 0.30
CA GLU A 56 -12.53 20.46 0.22
C GLU A 56 -13.95 19.92 0.36
N HIS A 57 -14.24 18.81 -0.33
CA HIS A 57 -15.53 18.15 -0.23
C HIS A 57 -15.77 17.59 1.18
N ALA A 58 -14.75 17.04 1.83
CA ALA A 58 -14.85 16.58 3.22
C ALA A 58 -15.15 17.73 4.20
N VAL A 59 -14.44 18.85 4.08
CA VAL A 59 -14.63 20.06 4.91
C VAL A 59 -16.04 20.64 4.71
N SER A 60 -16.53 20.69 3.46
CA SER A 60 -17.89 21.20 3.21
C SER A 60 -18.99 20.38 3.90
N LYS A 61 -18.78 19.05 4.04
CA LYS A 61 -19.71 18.14 4.71
C LYS A 61 -19.55 18.13 6.23
N HIS A 62 -18.36 18.47 6.71
CA HIS A 62 -17.99 18.44 8.12
C HIS A 62 -17.16 19.68 8.47
N PRO A 63 -17.82 20.83 8.68
CA PRO A 63 -17.15 22.05 9.10
C PRO A 63 -16.37 21.83 10.41
N GLY A 64 -15.15 22.36 10.50
CA GLY A 64 -14.22 22.15 11.61
C GLY A 64 -13.05 21.22 11.28
N LEU A 65 -13.15 20.42 10.21
CA LEU A 65 -12.04 19.56 9.75
C LEU A 65 -10.86 20.35 9.18
N GLU A 66 -11.06 21.59 8.77
CA GLU A 66 -10.00 22.48 8.26
C GLU A 66 -8.89 22.76 9.28
N GLN A 67 -9.17 22.53 10.57
CA GLN A 67 -8.22 22.71 11.67
C GLN A 67 -7.20 21.56 11.80
N TYR A 68 -7.41 20.47 11.04
CA TYR A 68 -6.60 19.25 11.04
C TYR A 68 -6.07 18.91 9.63
#